data_AF-A0AAV8V0Y9-F1
#
_entry.id   AF-A0AAV8V0Y9-F1
#
_cell.length_a   1.000
_cell.length_b   1.000
_cell.length_c   1.000
_cell.angle_alpha   90.00
_cell.angle_beta   90.00
_cell.angle_gamma   90.00
#
_symmetry.space_group_name_H-M   'P 1'
#
loop_
_entity.id
_entity.type
_entity.pdbx_description
1 polymer ?
#
loop_
_entity_poly.entity_id
_entity_poly.type
_entity_poly.pdbx_seq_one_letter_code
_entity_poly.pdbx_strand_id
1 'polypeptide(L)'
;MTVGNRSAVGKPSITPYTRPVIHTVDGQPKESEFERVRVVSYNILAQCYCRSSIFHWSDRGDIRWKRRKGKITKEIEEYNADFLLLQELDNFSEYHRGALRRLGYDGHTYVQRKSIDVHKEDGVGIFWKSEDFKVVSETPVHFNAIAEQPYGVDYAQKKSNPKHLLRDSVGAITVLQSKKHPSDVGIILATCHLFWNPVHADVKLLQAFHMVEQIREVMSEYDYPLILGGDFNSVPDSTVVSFLKGGSVPSNDPDLHDMSSEVLEMISKGGMKLQNMYQYEEGDMTNYTEPFVDVLDYIFVKGGVRASSFLKLPSAKELEKNGVKGFPHGPWPSDHIALVADLEIPFLSKPMQKS
;
A
#
# COMPACT_ATOMS: atom_id res chain seq x y z
N MET A 1 -44.45 6.67 34.81
CA MET A 1 -43.87 6.68 33.46
C MET A 1 -42.37 6.67 33.63
N THR A 2 -41.75 5.50 33.53
CA THR A 2 -40.34 5.28 33.83
C THR A 2 -39.49 5.49 32.58
N VAL A 3 -38.48 6.33 32.79
CA VAL A 3 -37.30 6.66 31.98
C VAL A 3 -36.87 5.56 31.00
N GLY A 4 -36.97 5.83 29.70
CA GLY A 4 -36.34 5.06 28.64
C GLY A 4 -34.89 5.52 28.46
N ASN A 5 -33.99 4.91 29.23
CA ASN A 5 -32.55 5.07 29.06
C ASN A 5 -32.17 4.43 27.71
N ARG A 6 -31.81 5.25 26.71
CA ARG A 6 -31.25 4.73 25.45
C ARG A 6 -29.92 4.09 25.81
N SER A 7 -29.90 2.76 25.80
CA SER A 7 -28.69 1.96 25.93
C SER A 7 -27.66 2.48 24.93
N ALA A 8 -26.55 3.00 25.45
CA ALA A 8 -25.35 3.23 24.69
C ALA A 8 -24.97 1.90 24.03
N VAL A 9 -25.10 1.82 22.71
CA VAL A 9 -24.45 0.78 21.91
C VAL A 9 -22.96 0.89 22.25
N GLY A 10 -22.41 -0.20 22.79
CA GLY A 10 -21.03 -0.22 23.29
C GLY A 10 -20.08 0.33 22.23
N LYS A 11 -19.33 1.38 22.57
CA LYS A 11 -18.24 1.84 21.72
C LYS A 11 -17.30 0.66 21.51
N PRO A 12 -16.93 0.28 20.27
CA PRO A 12 -15.86 -0.69 20.07
C PRO A 12 -14.63 -0.16 20.81
N SER A 13 -14.15 -0.93 21.80
CA SER A 13 -13.05 -0.53 22.69
C SER A 13 -11.69 -0.55 21.98
N ILE A 14 -11.64 -0.95 20.72
CA ILE A 14 -10.41 -1.14 19.95
C ILE A 14 -10.27 0.03 18.98
N THR A 15 -9.28 0.88 19.26
CA THR A 15 -8.77 1.88 18.31
C THR A 15 -7.84 1.22 17.29
N PRO A 16 -7.66 1.80 16.09
CA PRO A 16 -6.82 1.21 15.04
C PRO A 16 -5.40 0.85 15.49
N TYR A 17 -4.79 1.66 16.36
CA TYR A 17 -3.41 1.51 16.81
C TYR A 17 -3.23 0.69 18.09
N THR A 18 -4.31 0.16 18.68
CA THR A 18 -4.24 -0.73 19.86
C THR A 18 -4.42 -2.20 19.48
N ARG A 19 -4.21 -2.55 18.20
CA ARG A 19 -4.31 -3.92 17.71
C ARG A 19 -3.22 -4.81 18.33
N PRO A 20 -3.49 -6.10 18.61
CA PRO A 20 -2.47 -7.02 19.13
C PRO A 20 -1.28 -7.14 18.18
N VAL A 21 -0.08 -7.29 18.74
CA VAL A 21 1.15 -7.57 17.98
C VAL A 21 1.31 -9.09 17.82
N ILE A 22 1.59 -9.54 16.60
CA ILE A 22 1.93 -10.93 16.27
C ILE A 22 3.43 -10.99 15.95
N HIS A 23 4.17 -11.85 16.66
CA HIS A 23 5.60 -12.05 16.43
C HIS A 23 5.83 -13.22 15.46
N THR A 24 6.77 -13.06 14.53
CA THR A 24 7.02 -14.02 13.44
C THR A 24 8.34 -14.78 13.55
N VAL A 25 9.23 -14.37 14.44
CA VAL A 25 10.52 -15.03 14.69
C VAL A 25 10.65 -15.41 16.15
N ASP A 26 10.88 -16.71 16.40
CA ASP A 26 11.29 -17.21 17.71
C ASP A 26 12.79 -16.96 17.90
N GLY A 27 13.12 -15.94 18.69
CA GLY A 27 14.50 -15.62 19.09
C GLY A 27 14.94 -14.23 18.65
N GLN A 28 15.68 -13.56 19.53
CA GLN A 28 16.31 -12.26 19.24
C GLN A 28 17.48 -12.50 18.28
N PRO A 29 17.42 -12.02 17.02
CA PRO A 29 18.61 -11.98 16.19
C PRO A 29 19.63 -11.01 16.79
N LYS A 30 20.91 -11.34 16.62
CA LYS A 30 21.99 -10.47 17.08
C LYS A 30 21.88 -9.13 16.34
N GLU A 31 21.77 -8.01 17.07
CA GLU A 31 21.69 -6.65 16.52
C GLU A 31 22.82 -6.30 15.54
N SER A 32 23.88 -7.10 15.47
CA SER A 32 25.05 -6.90 14.63
C SER A 32 24.87 -7.22 13.14
N GLU A 33 23.70 -7.69 12.68
CA GLU A 33 23.51 -8.16 11.29
C GLU A 33 22.34 -7.50 10.54
N PHE A 34 21.51 -6.71 11.23
CA PHE A 34 20.28 -6.15 10.67
C PHE A 34 20.00 -4.74 11.20
N GLU A 35 19.40 -3.90 10.35
CA GLU A 35 18.74 -2.66 10.78
C GLU A 35 17.25 -2.96 10.98
N ARG A 36 16.72 -2.68 12.17
CA ARG A 36 15.29 -2.85 12.46
C ARG A 36 14.53 -1.58 12.12
N VAL A 37 13.42 -1.72 11.40
CA VAL A 37 12.57 -0.61 10.98
C VAL A 37 11.10 -0.95 11.14
N ARG A 38 10.26 0.04 11.41
CA ARG A 38 8.81 -0.08 11.30
C ARG A 38 8.30 0.50 9.99
N VAL A 39 7.49 -0.26 9.28
CA VAL A 39 6.83 0.15 8.04
C VAL A 39 5.32 0.19 8.24
N VAL A 40 4.69 1.24 7.73
CA VAL A 40 3.25 1.34 7.59
C VAL A 40 2.87 1.46 6.12
N SER A 41 1.94 0.64 5.64
CA SER A 41 1.23 0.87 4.37
C SER A 41 -0.23 1.18 4.65
N TYR A 42 -0.75 2.30 4.14
CA TYR A 42 -2.09 2.74 4.49
C TYR A 42 -2.77 3.59 3.41
N ASN A 43 -3.87 3.09 2.85
CA ASN A 43 -4.83 3.89 2.09
C ASN A 43 -5.65 4.74 3.07
N ILE A 44 -5.51 6.06 3.00
CA ILE A 44 -6.10 6.99 3.97
C ILE A 44 -7.49 7.54 3.57
N LEU A 45 -8.04 7.03 2.46
CA LEU A 45 -9.32 7.44 1.88
C LEU A 45 -9.39 8.93 1.54
N ALA A 46 -9.21 9.29 0.27
CA ALA A 46 -9.28 10.69 -0.15
C ALA A 46 -10.68 11.27 0.07
N GLN A 47 -10.75 12.57 0.37
CA GLN A 47 -12.01 13.23 0.68
C GLN A 47 -12.98 13.25 -0.50
N CYS A 48 -12.49 13.24 -1.74
CA CYS A 48 -13.33 13.22 -2.94
C CYS A 48 -14.18 11.94 -3.07
N TYR A 49 -13.77 10.83 -2.43
CA TYR A 49 -14.49 9.56 -2.44
C TYR A 49 -15.48 9.42 -1.27
N CYS A 50 -15.35 10.24 -0.23
CA CYS A 50 -16.20 10.24 0.97
C CYS A 50 -17.62 10.80 0.72
N ARG A 51 -18.47 10.07 0.00
CA ARG A 51 -19.87 10.43 -0.26
C ARG A 51 -20.82 9.70 0.68
N SER A 52 -21.79 10.40 1.25
CA SER A 52 -22.81 9.78 2.13
C SER A 52 -23.67 8.72 1.45
N SER A 53 -23.74 8.70 0.11
CA SER A 53 -24.40 7.64 -0.65
C SER A 53 -23.59 6.35 -0.70
N ILE A 54 -22.26 6.45 -0.57
CA ILE A 54 -21.33 5.30 -0.53
C ILE A 54 -21.24 4.82 0.92
N PHE A 55 -20.84 5.73 1.83
CA PHE A 55 -20.63 5.46 3.25
C PHE A 55 -21.87 5.77 4.09
N HIS A 56 -23.01 5.17 3.71
CA HIS A 56 -24.31 5.49 4.32
C HIS A 56 -24.48 4.94 5.75
N TRP A 57 -23.63 3.98 6.16
CA TRP A 57 -23.52 3.48 7.53
C TRP A 57 -22.77 4.42 8.48
N SER A 58 -21.97 5.34 7.94
CA SER A 58 -21.07 6.18 8.73
C SER A 58 -21.78 7.44 9.21
N ASP A 59 -21.45 7.88 10.43
CA ASP A 59 -21.86 9.20 10.89
C ASP A 59 -21.31 10.28 9.94
N ARG A 60 -22.14 11.28 9.60
CA ARG A 60 -21.73 12.37 8.69
C ARG A 60 -20.46 13.09 9.14
N GLY A 61 -20.20 13.10 10.44
CA GLY A 61 -18.97 13.66 11.00
C GLY A 61 -17.74 12.81 10.69
N ASP A 62 -17.89 11.49 10.66
CA ASP A 62 -16.78 10.55 10.50
C ASP A 62 -16.27 10.46 9.07
N ILE A 63 -17.06 10.84 8.07
CA ILE A 63 -16.64 10.92 6.66
C ILE A 63 -16.14 12.32 6.24
N ARG A 64 -16.22 13.32 7.13
CA ARG A 64 -15.81 14.71 6.83
C ARG A 64 -14.32 14.92 7.11
N TRP A 65 -13.62 15.48 6.14
CA TRP A 65 -12.20 15.83 6.22
C TRP A 65 -11.80 16.54 7.51
N LYS A 66 -12.61 17.54 7.91
CA LYS A 66 -12.40 18.32 9.14
C LYS A 66 -12.19 17.45 10.39
N ARG A 67 -12.84 16.27 10.48
CA ARG A 67 -12.67 15.32 11.58
C ARG A 67 -11.68 14.21 11.23
N ARG A 68 -11.75 13.64 10.02
CA ARG A 68 -10.89 12.52 9.60
C ARG A 68 -9.40 12.86 9.68
N LYS A 69 -9.00 14.04 9.21
CA LYS A 69 -7.59 14.45 9.16
C LYS A 69 -6.86 14.34 10.51
N GLY A 70 -7.53 14.70 11.60
CA GLY A 70 -6.95 14.61 12.95
C GLY A 70 -6.81 13.17 13.43
N LYS A 71 -7.78 12.30 13.08
CA LYS A 71 -7.73 10.87 13.39
C LYS A 71 -6.65 10.16 12.57
N ILE A 72 -6.52 10.47 11.28
CA ILE A 72 -5.45 9.94 10.41
C ILE A 72 -4.08 10.34 10.96
N THR A 73 -3.88 11.62 11.27
CA THR A 73 -2.62 12.10 11.87
C THR A 73 -2.33 11.41 13.21
N LYS A 74 -3.35 11.22 14.05
CA LYS A 74 -3.18 10.52 15.34
C LYS A 74 -2.81 9.05 15.15
N GLU A 75 -3.46 8.37 14.22
CA GLU A 75 -3.15 6.97 13.91
C GLU A 75 -1.71 6.82 13.40
N ILE A 76 -1.25 7.71 12.50
CA ILE A 76 0.14 7.75 12.03
C ILE A 76 1.13 8.03 13.18
N GLU A 77 0.81 8.99 14.05
CA GLU A 77 1.63 9.31 15.24
C GLU A 77 1.80 8.10 16.16
N GLU A 78 0.70 7.38 16.44
CA GLU A 78 0.71 6.21 17.33
C GLU A 78 1.47 5.02 16.73
N TYR A 79 1.44 4.85 15.41
CA TYR A 79 2.26 3.82 14.77
C TYR A 79 3.76 4.11 14.87
N ASN A 80 4.15 5.39 14.84
CA ASN A 80 5.55 5.85 14.94
C ASN A 80 6.49 5.06 14.01
N ALA A 81 6.11 4.95 12.74
CA ALA A 81 6.88 4.20 11.75
C ALA A 81 8.19 4.90 11.39
N ASP A 82 9.15 4.16 10.84
CA ASP A 82 10.32 4.73 10.19
C ASP A 82 10.01 5.03 8.72
N PHE A 83 9.17 4.21 8.10
CA PHE A 83 8.68 4.39 6.74
C PHE A 83 7.14 4.37 6.68
N LEU A 84 6.54 5.39 6.07
CA LEU A 84 5.11 5.43 5.76
C LEU A 84 4.89 5.38 4.25
N LEU A 85 4.04 4.47 3.80
CA LEU A 85 3.62 4.29 2.42
C LEU A 85 2.12 4.57 2.35
N LEU A 86 1.75 5.77 1.88
CA LEU A 86 0.37 6.25 1.93
C LEU A 86 -0.26 6.26 0.53
N GLN A 87 -1.51 5.81 0.43
CA GLN A 87 -2.32 5.86 -0.79
C GLN A 87 -3.56 6.73 -0.55
N GLU A 88 -4.15 7.23 -1.64
CA GLU A 88 -5.24 8.22 -1.61
C GLU A 88 -4.90 9.49 -0.83
N LEU A 89 -3.63 9.91 -0.97
CA LEU A 89 -3.09 11.08 -0.31
C LEU A 89 -3.49 12.35 -1.08
N ASP A 90 -4.67 12.88 -0.75
CA ASP A 90 -5.09 14.25 -1.11
C ASP A 90 -4.61 15.27 -0.06
N ASN A 91 -4.91 16.56 -0.25
CA ASN A 91 -4.56 17.63 0.71
C ASN A 91 -3.07 17.65 1.14
N PHE A 92 -2.15 17.17 0.28
CA PHE A 92 -0.76 16.99 0.66
C PHE A 92 -0.09 18.30 1.04
N SER A 93 -0.10 19.27 0.13
CA SER A 93 0.51 20.59 0.32
C SER A 93 -0.17 21.39 1.43
N GLU A 94 -1.50 21.30 1.55
CA GLU A 94 -2.30 22.12 2.47
C GLU A 94 -2.26 21.62 3.92
N TYR A 95 -2.11 20.30 4.13
CA TYR A 95 -2.21 19.70 5.46
C TYR A 95 -1.13 18.65 5.72
N HIS A 96 -1.09 17.56 4.95
CA HIS A 96 -0.29 16.39 5.32
C HIS A 96 1.20 16.68 5.38
N ARG A 97 1.76 17.46 4.45
CA ARG A 97 3.19 17.82 4.47
C ARG A 97 3.59 18.45 5.79
N GLY A 98 2.84 19.46 6.25
CA GLY A 98 3.11 20.12 7.52
C GLY A 98 2.85 19.24 8.75
N ALA A 99 1.81 18.41 8.69
CA ALA A 99 1.46 17.49 9.78
C ALA A 99 2.51 16.38 9.96
N LEU A 100 2.89 15.71 8.88
CA LEU A 100 3.87 14.63 8.87
C LEU A 100 5.27 15.13 9.22
N ARG A 101 5.67 16.32 8.74
CA ARG A 101 6.93 16.95 9.14
C ARG A 101 7.03 17.18 10.66
N ARG A 102 5.93 17.57 11.32
CA ARG A 102 5.91 17.72 12.79
C ARG A 102 6.05 16.40 13.53
N LEU A 103 5.76 15.27 12.88
CA LEU A 103 5.98 13.92 13.40
C LEU A 103 7.37 13.35 13.03
N GLY A 104 8.24 14.16 12.42
CA GLY A 104 9.62 13.77 12.04
C GLY A 104 9.77 13.33 10.58
N TYR A 105 8.67 13.17 9.84
CA TYR A 105 8.69 12.76 8.43
C TYR A 105 8.95 13.95 7.49
N ASP A 106 10.13 14.54 7.55
CA ASP A 106 10.55 15.63 6.65
C ASP A 106 10.89 15.10 5.24
N GLY A 107 11.39 13.86 5.18
CA GLY A 107 11.74 13.19 3.93
C GLY A 107 10.50 12.60 3.28
N HIS A 108 10.27 12.93 2.01
CA HIS A 108 9.14 12.40 1.28
C HIS A 108 9.34 12.38 -0.23
N THR A 109 8.75 11.38 -0.87
CA THR A 109 8.47 11.33 -2.31
C THR A 109 6.95 11.32 -2.47
N TYR A 110 6.38 12.29 -3.19
CA TYR A 110 4.94 12.37 -3.43
C TYR A 110 4.65 12.36 -4.93
N VAL A 111 3.76 11.47 -5.35
CA VAL A 111 3.33 11.33 -6.74
C VAL A 111 1.82 11.50 -6.80
N GLN A 112 1.39 12.63 -7.32
CA GLN A 112 -0.01 12.97 -7.52
C GLN A 112 -0.55 12.34 -8.81
N ARG A 113 -1.81 11.90 -8.81
CA ARG A 113 -2.52 11.52 -10.04
C ARG A 113 -2.62 12.74 -10.95
N LYS A 114 -2.38 12.56 -12.24
CA LYS A 114 -2.53 13.61 -13.28
C LYS A 114 -3.98 13.68 -13.80
N SER A 115 -4.96 13.46 -12.92
CA SER A 115 -6.33 13.16 -13.36
C SER A 115 -6.93 14.27 -14.21
N ILE A 116 -7.67 13.87 -15.24
CA ILE A 116 -8.51 14.79 -16.02
C ILE A 116 -9.65 15.36 -15.14
N ASP A 117 -10.08 14.61 -14.13
CA ASP A 117 -11.03 15.07 -13.13
C ASP A 117 -10.29 15.89 -12.07
N VAL A 118 -10.45 17.22 -12.13
CA VAL A 118 -9.87 18.19 -11.17
C VAL A 118 -10.27 17.94 -9.71
N HIS A 119 -11.21 17.04 -9.45
CA HIS A 119 -11.61 16.65 -8.09
C HIS A 119 -10.91 15.39 -7.58
N LYS A 120 -10.09 14.72 -8.40
CA LYS A 120 -9.30 13.52 -8.03
C LYS A 120 -7.81 13.82 -8.03
N GLU A 121 -7.44 14.71 -7.13
CA GLU A 121 -6.09 15.19 -6.90
C GLU A 121 -5.33 14.36 -5.84
N ASP A 122 -5.82 13.15 -5.53
CA ASP A 122 -5.12 12.24 -4.65
C ASP A 122 -3.86 11.66 -5.30
N GLY A 123 -3.05 10.97 -4.52
CA GLY A 123 -1.81 10.38 -4.99
C GLY A 123 -1.27 9.33 -4.02
N VAL A 124 -0.01 8.98 -4.21
CA VAL A 124 0.74 8.13 -3.28
C VAL A 124 1.93 8.89 -2.72
N GLY A 125 2.34 8.54 -1.50
CA GLY A 125 3.50 9.14 -0.86
C GLY A 125 4.32 8.13 -0.07
N ILE A 126 5.63 8.26 -0.16
CA ILE A 126 6.62 7.55 0.66
C ILE A 126 7.23 8.58 1.61
N PHE A 127 7.23 8.30 2.91
CA PHE A 127 7.73 9.21 3.93
C PHE A 127 8.73 8.51 4.85
N TRP A 128 9.76 9.24 5.27
CA TRP A 128 10.78 8.74 6.19
C TRP A 128 11.32 9.83 7.11
N LYS A 129 11.90 9.41 8.23
CA LYS A 129 12.66 10.29 9.12
C LYS A 129 13.98 10.67 8.47
N SER A 130 14.08 11.93 8.01
CA SER A 130 15.27 12.41 7.30
C SER A 130 16.53 12.43 8.14
N GLU A 131 16.43 12.35 9.47
CA GLU A 131 17.59 12.22 10.36
C GLU A 131 18.26 10.84 10.26
N ASP A 132 17.50 9.79 9.95
CA ASP A 132 17.97 8.40 9.90
C ASP A 132 18.38 7.97 8.49
N PHE A 133 17.72 8.50 7.45
CA PHE A 133 17.94 8.11 6.06
C PHE A 133 18.18 9.29 5.13
N LYS A 134 19.10 9.11 4.18
CA LYS A 134 19.36 10.02 3.07
C LYS A 134 18.73 9.46 1.80
N VAL A 135 18.05 10.31 1.03
CA VAL A 135 17.56 9.97 -0.31
C VAL A 135 18.71 9.88 -1.31
N VAL A 136 18.66 8.84 -2.14
CA VAL A 136 19.61 8.57 -3.22
C VAL A 136 18.95 8.78 -4.57
N SER A 137 17.76 8.23 -4.77
CA SER A 137 16.99 8.33 -6.02
C SER A 137 15.49 8.31 -5.73
N GLU A 138 14.72 8.95 -6.61
CA GLU A 138 13.26 9.04 -6.55
C GLU A 138 12.70 8.83 -7.96
N THR A 139 11.84 7.84 -8.12
CA THR A 139 11.24 7.48 -9.41
C THR A 139 9.71 7.53 -9.31
N PRO A 140 9.04 8.53 -9.92
CA PRO A 140 7.59 8.53 -10.02
C PRO A 140 7.13 7.50 -11.06
N VAL A 141 6.07 6.75 -10.76
CA VAL A 141 5.48 5.77 -11.67
C VAL A 141 4.09 6.23 -12.07
N HIS A 142 3.90 6.57 -13.34
CA HIS A 142 2.59 6.91 -13.90
C HIS A 142 2.11 5.79 -14.81
N PHE A 143 1.10 5.04 -14.38
CA PHE A 143 0.68 3.84 -15.11
C PHE A 143 0.04 4.10 -16.47
N ASN A 144 -0.39 5.33 -16.77
CA ASN A 144 -0.81 5.67 -18.13
C ASN A 144 0.34 5.54 -19.16
N ALA A 145 1.60 5.60 -18.72
CA ALA A 145 2.76 5.37 -19.58
C ALA A 145 2.78 3.95 -20.18
N ILE A 146 2.03 2.99 -19.61
CA ILE A 146 1.85 1.66 -20.19
C ILE A 146 1.34 1.75 -21.64
N ALA A 147 0.49 2.73 -21.96
CA ALA A 147 -0.05 2.91 -23.31
C ALA A 147 1.03 3.15 -24.38
N GLU A 148 2.23 3.55 -23.97
CA GLU A 148 3.38 3.81 -24.85
C GLU A 148 4.39 2.65 -24.85
N GLN A 149 4.21 1.66 -23.97
CA GLN A 149 5.08 0.48 -23.88
C GLN A 149 4.68 -0.59 -24.90
N PRO A 150 5.63 -1.42 -25.39
CA PRO A 150 5.32 -2.47 -26.37
C PRO A 150 4.15 -3.39 -25.96
N TYR A 151 4.10 -3.82 -24.69
CA TYR A 151 3.02 -4.65 -24.17
C TYR A 151 1.68 -3.90 -24.02
N GLY A 152 1.68 -2.59 -23.78
CA GLY A 152 0.46 -1.80 -23.73
C GLY A 152 -0.07 -1.45 -25.12
N VAL A 153 0.82 -1.23 -26.10
CA VAL A 153 0.45 -1.07 -27.51
C VAL A 153 -0.18 -2.35 -28.05
N ASP A 154 0.42 -3.52 -27.77
CA ASP A 154 -0.16 -4.84 -28.11
C ASP A 154 -1.56 -5.01 -27.52
N TYR A 155 -1.69 -4.80 -26.21
CA TYR A 155 -2.98 -4.88 -25.52
C TYR A 155 -4.02 -3.93 -26.14
N ALA A 156 -3.65 -2.67 -26.39
CA ALA A 156 -4.55 -1.67 -26.96
C ALA A 156 -5.05 -2.04 -28.36
N GLN A 157 -4.19 -2.64 -29.18
CA GLN A 157 -4.55 -3.14 -30.51
C GLN A 157 -5.55 -4.29 -30.42
N LYS A 158 -5.31 -5.27 -29.55
CA LYS A 158 -6.21 -6.42 -29.37
C LYS A 158 -7.55 -6.03 -28.76
N LYS A 159 -7.54 -5.24 -27.68
CA LYS A 159 -8.75 -4.72 -27.00
C LYS A 159 -9.58 -3.80 -27.91
N SER A 160 -8.98 -3.26 -28.98
CA SER A 160 -9.57 -2.23 -29.85
C SER A 160 -10.05 -0.98 -29.08
N ASN A 161 -9.42 -0.69 -27.93
CA ASN A 161 -9.77 0.44 -27.07
C ASN A 161 -8.54 0.92 -26.26
N PRO A 162 -7.70 1.80 -26.82
CA PRO A 162 -6.48 2.29 -26.14
C PRO A 162 -6.77 3.05 -24.84
N LYS A 163 -7.95 3.67 -24.71
CA LYS A 163 -8.37 4.37 -23.49
C LYS A 163 -8.65 3.42 -22.33
N HIS A 164 -8.66 2.11 -22.57
CA HIS A 164 -8.88 1.12 -21.52
C HIS A 164 -7.74 1.11 -20.47
N LEU A 165 -6.51 1.44 -20.88
CA LEU A 165 -5.35 1.51 -19.98
C LEU A 165 -5.26 2.84 -19.22
N LEU A 166 -5.93 3.89 -19.70
CA LEU A 166 -5.84 5.23 -19.12
C LEU A 166 -6.73 5.32 -17.87
N ARG A 167 -6.12 5.13 -16.69
CA ARG A 167 -6.81 5.09 -15.39
C ARG A 167 -6.21 6.03 -14.34
N ASP A 168 -5.16 6.76 -14.68
CA ASP A 168 -4.47 7.72 -13.81
C ASP A 168 -3.97 7.11 -12.49
N SER A 169 -3.82 5.79 -12.42
CA SER A 169 -3.14 5.12 -11.30
C SER A 169 -1.68 5.56 -11.23
N VAL A 170 -1.15 5.60 -10.01
CA VAL A 170 0.23 6.05 -9.75
C VAL A 170 0.94 5.14 -8.76
N GLY A 171 2.26 5.16 -8.84
CA GLY A 171 3.19 4.56 -7.90
C GLY A 171 4.38 5.49 -7.65
N ALA A 172 5.19 5.14 -6.67
CA ALA A 172 6.44 5.82 -6.36
C ALA A 172 7.48 4.79 -5.93
N ILE A 173 8.75 5.06 -6.25
CA ILE A 173 9.90 4.30 -5.78
C ILE A 173 10.91 5.30 -5.21
N THR A 174 11.44 5.02 -4.03
CA THR A 174 12.44 5.84 -3.35
C THR A 174 13.58 4.95 -2.90
N VAL A 175 14.81 5.33 -3.27
CA VAL A 175 16.03 4.67 -2.81
C VAL A 175 16.60 5.48 -1.65
N LEU A 176 16.76 4.82 -0.50
CA LEU A 176 17.28 5.42 0.72
C LEU A 176 18.58 4.73 1.16
N GLN A 177 19.48 5.51 1.75
CA GLN A 177 20.69 5.04 2.40
C GLN A 177 20.64 5.40 3.88
N SER A 178 20.95 4.45 4.77
CA SER A 178 21.04 4.71 6.20
C SER A 178 22.16 5.72 6.48
N LYS A 179 21.91 6.69 7.36
CA LYS A 179 22.94 7.62 7.83
C LYS A 179 23.77 7.01 8.95
N LYS A 180 23.21 6.06 9.70
CA LYS A 180 23.88 5.32 10.77
C LYS A 180 24.84 4.27 10.21
N HIS A 181 24.44 3.58 9.14
CA HIS A 181 25.20 2.53 8.48
C HIS A 181 25.34 2.79 6.96
N PRO A 182 25.99 3.89 6.54
CA PRO A 182 25.95 4.34 5.14
C PRO A 182 26.64 3.41 4.15
N SER A 183 27.57 2.57 4.60
CA SER A 183 28.21 1.57 3.74
C SER A 183 27.47 0.24 3.73
N ASP A 184 26.61 -0.02 4.71
CA ASP A 184 26.09 -1.36 5.01
C ASP A 184 24.57 -1.45 4.84
N VAL A 185 23.84 -0.34 4.82
CA VAL A 185 22.37 -0.35 4.78
C VAL A 185 21.86 0.64 3.73
N GLY A 186 21.26 0.09 2.69
CA GLY A 186 20.43 0.79 1.71
C GLY A 186 19.11 0.05 1.52
N ILE A 187 18.06 0.77 1.11
CA ILE A 187 16.74 0.19 0.90
C ILE A 187 15.99 0.86 -0.24
N ILE A 188 15.27 0.05 -1.01
CA ILE A 188 14.29 0.51 -2.00
C ILE A 188 12.92 0.41 -1.36
N LEU A 189 12.25 1.56 -1.23
CA LEU A 189 10.86 1.66 -0.84
C LEU A 189 10.01 1.88 -2.08
N ALA A 190 8.89 1.18 -2.18
CA ALA A 190 7.96 1.34 -3.28
C ALA A 190 6.52 1.35 -2.77
N THR A 191 5.67 2.14 -3.42
CA THR A 191 4.23 2.12 -3.21
C THR A 191 3.46 2.27 -4.50
N CYS A 192 2.26 1.70 -4.56
CA CYS A 192 1.33 1.90 -5.66
C CYS A 192 -0.12 1.94 -5.16
N HIS A 193 -0.99 2.51 -5.98
CA HIS A 193 -2.44 2.37 -5.86
C HIS A 193 -2.97 1.93 -7.23
N LEU A 194 -3.19 0.63 -7.39
CA LEU A 194 -3.67 0.03 -8.63
C LEU A 194 -5.15 0.36 -8.89
N PHE A 195 -5.60 0.16 -10.12
CA PHE A 195 -6.97 0.49 -10.51
C PHE A 195 -8.02 -0.31 -9.71
N TRP A 196 -9.07 0.37 -9.23
CA TRP A 196 -10.00 -0.18 -8.23
C TRP A 196 -11.04 -1.18 -8.77
N ASN A 197 -11.44 -1.05 -10.04
CA ASN A 197 -12.63 -1.76 -10.51
C ASN A 197 -12.33 -3.27 -10.67
N PRO A 198 -13.11 -4.15 -9.99
CA PRO A 198 -12.84 -5.58 -9.97
C PRO A 198 -12.92 -6.27 -11.34
N VAL A 199 -13.69 -5.70 -12.28
CA VAL A 199 -13.86 -6.25 -13.65
C VAL A 199 -12.61 -6.07 -14.52
N HIS A 200 -11.66 -5.23 -14.10
CA HIS A 200 -10.48 -4.87 -14.91
C HIS A 200 -9.20 -5.52 -14.35
N ALA A 201 -9.22 -6.84 -14.20
CA ALA A 201 -8.05 -7.61 -13.78
C ALA A 201 -6.87 -7.50 -14.76
N ASP A 202 -7.15 -7.38 -16.07
CA ASP A 202 -6.17 -7.06 -17.11
C ASP A 202 -5.39 -5.77 -16.84
N VAL A 203 -6.12 -4.69 -16.56
CA VAL A 203 -5.51 -3.39 -16.25
C VAL A 203 -4.67 -3.49 -15.00
N LYS A 204 -5.20 -4.09 -13.92
CA LYS A 204 -4.47 -4.27 -12.67
C LYS A 204 -3.19 -5.09 -12.87
N LEU A 205 -3.25 -6.16 -13.67
CA LEU A 205 -2.09 -6.99 -13.97
C LEU A 205 -1.02 -6.24 -14.76
N LEU A 206 -1.41 -5.49 -15.81
CA LEU A 206 -0.46 -4.67 -16.57
C LEU A 206 0.16 -3.57 -15.73
N GLN A 207 -0.60 -2.98 -14.79
CA GLN A 207 -0.05 -2.02 -13.83
C GLN A 207 0.93 -2.66 -12.86
N ALA A 208 0.61 -3.84 -12.30
CA ALA A 208 1.52 -4.59 -11.45
C ALA A 208 2.80 -4.99 -12.20
N PHE A 209 2.67 -5.47 -13.44
CA PHE A 209 3.80 -5.79 -14.31
C PHE A 209 4.67 -4.56 -14.57
N HIS A 210 4.08 -3.43 -14.95
CA HIS A 210 4.81 -2.18 -15.15
C HIS A 210 5.54 -1.73 -13.87
N MET A 211 4.89 -1.81 -12.70
CA MET A 211 5.53 -1.50 -11.41
C MET A 211 6.76 -2.38 -11.17
N VAL A 212 6.65 -3.68 -11.46
CA VAL A 212 7.77 -4.63 -11.33
C VAL A 212 8.92 -4.27 -12.28
N GLU A 213 8.64 -3.88 -13.53
CA GLU A 213 9.67 -3.46 -14.47
C GLU A 213 10.40 -2.19 -13.98
N GLN A 214 9.67 -1.20 -13.47
CA GLN A 214 10.27 0.01 -12.87
C GLN A 214 11.12 -0.31 -11.64
N ILE A 215 10.65 -1.22 -10.78
CA ILE A 215 11.44 -1.69 -9.62
C ILE A 215 12.69 -2.44 -10.09
N ARG A 216 12.61 -3.28 -11.13
CA ARG A 216 13.77 -4.01 -11.67
C ARG A 216 14.84 -3.06 -12.20
N GLU A 217 14.45 -2.00 -12.88
CA GLU A 217 15.38 -0.98 -13.37
C GLU A 217 16.14 -0.36 -12.19
N VAL A 218 15.43 0.06 -11.15
CA VAL A 218 16.05 0.60 -9.92
C VAL A 218 16.94 -0.45 -9.24
N MET A 219 16.48 -1.70 -9.09
CA MET A 219 17.27 -2.79 -8.48
C MET A 219 18.52 -3.17 -9.30
N SER A 220 18.54 -2.87 -10.61
CA SER A 220 19.72 -3.11 -11.44
C SER A 220 20.83 -2.07 -11.20
N GLU A 221 20.44 -0.87 -10.75
CA GLU A 221 21.36 0.21 -10.37
C GLU A 221 21.75 0.12 -8.88
N TYR A 222 20.80 -0.30 -8.03
CA TYR A 222 20.97 -0.38 -6.58
C TYR A 222 20.73 -1.81 -6.09
N ASP A 223 21.80 -2.50 -5.68
CA ASP A 223 21.74 -3.84 -5.06
C ASP A 223 21.25 -3.76 -3.61
N TYR A 224 20.04 -3.25 -3.41
CA TYR A 224 19.40 -3.06 -2.11
C TYR A 224 18.16 -3.96 -1.96
N PRO A 225 17.81 -4.34 -0.72
CA PRO A 225 16.53 -4.96 -0.45
C PRO A 225 15.35 -4.04 -0.79
N LEU A 226 14.20 -4.65 -1.09
CA LEU A 226 12.96 -3.98 -1.47
C LEU A 226 11.89 -4.15 -0.40
N ILE A 227 11.18 -3.07 -0.10
CA ILE A 227 9.87 -3.08 0.56
C ILE A 227 8.87 -2.40 -0.38
N LEU A 228 7.86 -3.16 -0.81
CA LEU A 228 6.76 -2.68 -1.65
C LEU A 228 5.46 -2.79 -0.85
N GLY A 229 4.92 -1.66 -0.41
CA GLY A 229 3.62 -1.61 0.26
C GLY A 229 2.61 -0.82 -0.54
N GLY A 230 1.34 -1.23 -0.58
CA GLY A 230 0.33 -0.45 -1.30
C GLY A 230 -1.04 -1.08 -1.33
N ASP A 231 -1.95 -0.38 -2.00
CA ASP A 231 -3.28 -0.86 -2.33
C ASP A 231 -3.27 -1.43 -3.75
N PHE A 232 -3.40 -2.75 -3.84
CA PHE A 232 -3.35 -3.47 -5.10
C PHE A 232 -4.73 -3.72 -5.69
N ASN A 233 -5.81 -3.38 -4.98
CA ASN A 233 -7.19 -3.64 -5.39
C ASN A 233 -7.40 -5.07 -5.93
N SER A 234 -6.69 -6.03 -5.33
CA SER A 234 -6.59 -7.40 -5.80
C SER A 234 -6.52 -8.33 -4.60
N VAL A 235 -7.41 -9.32 -4.55
CA VAL A 235 -7.53 -10.28 -3.46
C VAL A 235 -6.38 -11.31 -3.44
N PRO A 236 -6.14 -12.03 -2.32
CA PRO A 236 -4.93 -12.87 -2.17
C PRO A 236 -4.74 -13.98 -3.22
N ASP A 237 -5.82 -14.49 -3.80
CA ASP A 237 -5.85 -15.55 -4.83
C ASP A 237 -5.88 -15.00 -6.28
N SER A 238 -5.87 -13.68 -6.44
CA SER A 238 -5.87 -13.03 -7.75
C SER A 238 -4.59 -13.28 -8.57
N THR A 239 -4.72 -13.17 -9.89
CA THR A 239 -3.60 -13.25 -10.84
C THR A 239 -2.52 -12.20 -10.58
N VAL A 240 -2.89 -11.01 -10.09
CA VAL A 240 -1.95 -9.94 -9.70
C VAL A 240 -1.04 -10.39 -8.56
N VAL A 241 -1.63 -10.92 -7.48
CA VAL A 241 -0.87 -11.38 -6.32
C VAL A 241 -0.03 -12.61 -6.66
N SER A 242 -0.57 -13.53 -7.47
CA SER A 242 0.20 -14.68 -8.00
C SER A 242 1.44 -14.23 -8.78
N PHE A 243 1.27 -13.29 -9.72
CA PHE A 243 2.37 -12.70 -10.50
C PHE A 243 3.46 -12.07 -9.62
N LEU A 244 3.08 -11.25 -8.64
CA LEU A 244 4.01 -10.60 -7.71
C LEU A 244 4.83 -11.63 -6.90
N LYS A 245 4.19 -12.72 -6.47
CA LYS A 245 4.83 -13.85 -5.77
C LYS A 245 5.67 -14.74 -6.70
N GLY A 246 5.77 -14.41 -7.99
CA GLY A 246 6.54 -15.19 -8.97
C GLY A 246 5.84 -16.46 -9.44
N GLY A 247 4.53 -16.56 -9.24
CA GLY A 247 3.69 -17.60 -9.82
C GLY A 247 3.47 -17.37 -11.32
N SER A 248 2.99 -18.41 -11.99
CA SER A 248 2.59 -18.31 -13.40
C SER A 248 1.28 -17.55 -13.54
N VAL A 249 1.17 -16.74 -14.59
CA VAL A 249 -0.11 -16.17 -15.02
C VAL A 249 -0.82 -17.19 -15.92
N PRO A 250 -2.06 -17.61 -15.62
CA PRO A 250 -2.77 -18.56 -16.46
C PRO A 250 -3.01 -17.96 -17.85
N SER A 251 -2.53 -18.63 -18.90
CA SER A 251 -2.73 -18.18 -20.29
C SER A 251 -4.18 -18.26 -20.76
N ASN A 252 -5.02 -19.00 -20.03
CA ASN A 252 -6.45 -19.17 -20.26
C ASN A 252 -7.32 -18.33 -19.31
N ASP A 253 -6.74 -17.40 -18.54
CA ASP A 253 -7.50 -16.49 -17.70
C ASP A 253 -8.44 -15.65 -18.60
N PRO A 254 -9.76 -15.71 -18.40
CA PRO A 254 -10.74 -15.00 -19.21
C PRO A 254 -10.51 -13.50 -19.27
N ASP A 255 -9.95 -12.94 -18.19
CA ASP A 255 -9.73 -11.51 -18.09
C ASP A 255 -8.49 -11.07 -18.90
N LEU A 256 -7.65 -12.01 -19.37
CA LEU A 256 -6.38 -11.72 -20.05
C LEU A 256 -6.39 -12.01 -21.56
N HIS A 257 -7.54 -12.37 -22.13
CA HIS A 257 -7.69 -12.73 -23.55
C HIS A 257 -7.29 -11.62 -24.54
N ASP A 258 -7.25 -10.38 -24.08
CA ASP A 258 -6.89 -9.21 -24.89
C ASP A 258 -5.37 -8.93 -24.95
N MET A 259 -4.53 -9.88 -24.54
CA MET A 259 -3.06 -9.83 -24.68
C MET A 259 -2.55 -10.87 -25.67
N SER A 260 -1.46 -10.58 -26.39
CA SER A 260 -0.76 -11.59 -27.22
C SER A 260 -0.09 -12.67 -26.38
N SER A 261 0.15 -13.83 -27.00
CA SER A 261 0.87 -14.92 -26.34
C SER A 261 2.27 -14.46 -25.92
N GLU A 262 2.89 -13.59 -26.71
CA GLU A 262 4.18 -12.97 -26.45
C GLU A 262 4.14 -12.09 -25.18
N VAL A 263 3.10 -11.25 -25.03
CA VAL A 263 2.91 -10.44 -23.83
C VAL A 263 2.59 -11.32 -22.61
N LEU A 264 1.74 -12.32 -22.75
CA LEU A 264 1.42 -13.25 -21.66
C LEU A 264 2.67 -14.04 -21.21
N GLU A 265 3.52 -14.45 -22.14
CA GLU A 265 4.79 -15.10 -21.83
C GLU A 265 5.76 -14.16 -21.12
N MET A 266 5.84 -12.89 -21.57
CA MET A 266 6.63 -11.84 -20.93
C MET A 266 6.19 -11.62 -19.48
N ILE A 267 4.89 -11.46 -19.23
CA ILE A 267 4.34 -11.29 -17.88
C ILE A 267 4.58 -12.54 -17.04
N SER A 268 4.36 -13.74 -17.60
CA SER A 268 4.55 -15.00 -16.87
C SER A 268 5.99 -15.23 -16.40
N LYS A 269 6.98 -14.77 -17.17
CA LYS A 269 8.41 -14.79 -16.78
C LYS A 269 8.81 -13.58 -15.93
N GLY A 270 7.97 -12.55 -15.93
CA GLY A 270 8.20 -11.26 -15.31
C GLY A 270 7.86 -11.17 -13.83
N GLY A 271 7.42 -12.23 -13.15
CA GLY A 271 7.17 -12.19 -11.70
C GLY A 271 8.45 -11.95 -10.88
N MET A 272 8.35 -11.32 -9.70
CA MET A 272 9.53 -10.91 -8.91
C MET A 272 9.84 -11.80 -7.69
N LYS A 273 9.02 -12.84 -7.43
CA LYS A 273 9.14 -13.71 -6.24
C LYS A 273 9.15 -12.91 -4.94
N LEU A 274 8.19 -12.00 -4.81
CA LEU A 274 8.02 -11.20 -3.59
C LEU A 274 7.43 -12.05 -2.47
N GLN A 275 7.93 -11.84 -1.25
CA GLN A 275 7.36 -12.45 -0.06
C GLN A 275 6.37 -11.47 0.57
N ASN A 276 5.14 -11.94 0.85
CA ASN A 276 4.19 -11.14 1.63
C ASN A 276 4.56 -11.21 3.11
N MET A 277 4.53 -10.06 3.80
CA MET A 277 4.83 -10.00 5.24
C MET A 277 3.66 -10.45 6.11
N TYR A 278 2.44 -10.40 5.58
CA TYR A 278 1.25 -10.86 6.27
C TYR A 278 0.89 -12.29 5.86
N GLN A 279 0.63 -13.13 6.86
CA GLN A 279 -0.08 -14.39 6.69
C GLN A 279 -1.53 -14.14 7.11
N TYR A 280 -2.45 -14.25 6.16
CA TYR A 280 -3.85 -13.95 6.41
C TYR A 280 -4.58 -15.16 6.97
N GLU A 281 -5.39 -14.92 8.01
CA GLU A 281 -6.34 -15.88 8.57
C GLU A 281 -7.72 -15.71 7.88
N GLU A 282 -8.59 -16.71 8.03
CA GLU A 282 -9.97 -16.62 7.53
C GLU A 282 -10.71 -15.44 8.19
N GLY A 283 -11.24 -14.54 7.36
CA GLY A 283 -11.97 -13.36 7.81
C GLY A 283 -11.09 -12.14 8.16
N ASP A 284 -9.78 -12.23 7.96
CA ASP A 284 -8.92 -11.04 7.91
C ASP A 284 -9.32 -10.15 6.74
N MET A 285 -9.17 -8.85 6.94
CA MET A 285 -9.46 -7.86 5.92
C MET A 285 -8.56 -6.63 6.06
N THR A 286 -8.37 -5.95 4.95
CA THR A 286 -7.67 -4.66 4.89
C THR A 286 -8.53 -3.55 4.31
N ASN A 287 -9.64 -3.90 3.63
CA ASN A 287 -10.75 -3.01 3.32
C ASN A 287 -12.04 -3.55 3.97
N TYR A 288 -12.83 -2.67 4.59
CA TYR A 288 -14.08 -3.03 5.26
C TYR A 288 -15.21 -2.05 4.96
N THR A 289 -16.10 -2.45 4.07
CA THR A 289 -17.31 -1.70 3.72
C THR A 289 -18.51 -2.64 3.67
N GLU A 290 -19.73 -2.12 3.82
CA GLU A 290 -20.94 -2.97 3.72
C GLU A 290 -21.06 -3.73 2.37
N PRO A 291 -20.70 -3.16 1.20
CA PRO A 291 -20.74 -3.90 -0.07
C PRO A 291 -19.53 -4.78 -0.34
N PHE A 292 -18.39 -4.58 0.33
CA PHE A 292 -17.14 -5.27 0.03
C PHE A 292 -16.22 -5.36 1.24
N VAL A 293 -15.73 -6.57 1.52
CA VAL A 293 -14.81 -6.86 2.61
C VAL A 293 -13.78 -7.88 2.12
N ASP A 294 -12.52 -7.49 2.05
CA ASP A 294 -11.44 -8.39 1.67
C ASP A 294 -10.06 -7.78 2.00
N VAL A 295 -9.01 -8.53 1.67
CA VAL A 295 -7.63 -8.07 1.68
C VAL A 295 -7.26 -7.50 0.31
N LEU A 296 -6.98 -6.19 0.26
CA LEU A 296 -6.53 -5.48 -0.94
C LEU A 296 -5.13 -4.87 -0.79
N ASP A 297 -4.76 -4.55 0.45
CA ASP A 297 -3.46 -3.99 0.81
C ASP A 297 -2.43 -5.06 1.17
N TYR A 298 -1.17 -4.83 0.79
CA TYR A 298 -0.06 -5.75 1.03
C TYR A 298 1.22 -5.00 1.42
N ILE A 299 2.10 -5.68 2.17
CA ILE A 299 3.52 -5.32 2.31
C ILE A 299 4.33 -6.51 1.81
N PHE A 300 4.91 -6.34 0.63
CA PHE A 300 5.80 -7.29 -0.03
C PHE A 300 7.26 -6.92 0.21
N VAL A 301 8.13 -7.92 0.30
CA VAL A 301 9.58 -7.68 0.43
C VAL A 301 10.41 -8.60 -0.47
N LYS A 302 11.65 -8.19 -0.70
CA LYS A 302 12.69 -8.97 -1.41
C LYS A 302 14.08 -8.60 -0.88
N GLY A 303 15.06 -9.48 -1.08
CA GLY A 303 16.46 -9.19 -0.73
C GLY A 303 16.83 -9.51 0.72
N GLY A 304 16.21 -10.55 1.31
CA GLY A 304 16.55 -11.03 2.66
C GLY A 304 15.90 -10.27 3.81
N VAL A 305 15.03 -9.29 3.52
CA VAL A 305 14.20 -8.64 4.54
C VAL A 305 13.26 -9.67 5.17
N ARG A 306 13.14 -9.65 6.49
CA ARG A 306 12.22 -10.51 7.23
C ARG A 306 11.32 -9.70 8.16
N ALA A 307 10.11 -10.19 8.39
CA ALA A 307 9.24 -9.67 9.43
C ALA A 307 9.72 -10.15 10.81
N SER A 308 9.76 -9.23 11.77
CA SER A 308 9.93 -9.53 13.20
C SER A 308 8.59 -9.60 13.92
N SER A 309 7.68 -8.68 13.58
CA SER A 309 6.31 -8.68 14.07
C SER A 309 5.41 -7.84 13.16
N PHE A 310 4.10 -7.95 13.34
CA PHE A 310 3.11 -7.10 12.69
C PHE A 310 1.86 -6.90 13.57
N LEU A 311 1.09 -5.85 13.31
CA LEU A 311 -0.20 -5.68 13.98
C LEU A 311 -1.26 -6.61 13.38
N LYS A 312 -1.94 -7.38 14.24
CA LYS A 312 -3.01 -8.30 13.83
C LYS A 312 -4.10 -7.53 13.08
N LEU A 313 -4.57 -8.07 11.95
CA LEU A 313 -5.74 -7.53 11.27
C LEU A 313 -7.01 -7.82 12.08
N PRO A 314 -7.97 -6.87 12.12
CA PRO A 314 -9.26 -7.14 12.72
C PRO A 314 -10.05 -8.14 11.86
N SER A 315 -10.83 -9.00 12.51
CA SER A 315 -11.73 -9.92 11.82
C SER A 315 -13.06 -9.23 11.47
N ALA A 316 -13.48 -9.34 10.20
CA ALA A 316 -14.78 -8.84 9.75
C ALA A 316 -15.93 -9.40 10.59
N LYS A 317 -15.88 -10.70 10.90
CA LYS A 317 -16.88 -11.42 11.70
C LYS A 317 -17.00 -10.87 13.12
N GLU A 318 -15.89 -10.46 13.73
CA GLU A 318 -15.88 -9.86 15.06
C GLU A 318 -16.48 -8.45 15.05
N LEU A 319 -16.20 -7.66 14.01
CA LEU A 319 -16.75 -6.32 13.83
C LEU A 319 -18.26 -6.36 13.59
N GLU A 320 -18.74 -7.26 12.73
CA GLU A 320 -20.16 -7.48 12.46
C GLU A 320 -20.93 -7.88 13.72
N LYS A 321 -20.36 -8.79 14.52
CA LYS A 321 -20.94 -9.21 15.81
C LYS A 321 -21.09 -8.04 16.79
N ASN A 322 -20.22 -7.05 16.70
CA ASN A 322 -20.26 -5.81 17.49
C ASN A 322 -21.12 -4.71 16.85
N GLY A 323 -21.81 -4.99 15.75
CA GLY A 323 -22.72 -4.07 15.07
C GLY A 323 -22.04 -3.01 14.21
N VAL A 324 -20.75 -3.18 13.90
CA VAL A 324 -20.05 -2.33 12.92
C VAL A 324 -20.39 -2.87 11.53
N LYS A 325 -20.84 -1.99 10.64
CA LYS A 325 -21.24 -2.36 9.26
C LYS A 325 -20.16 -2.15 8.20
N GLY A 326 -19.17 -1.33 8.53
CA GLY A 326 -18.18 -0.85 7.59
C GLY A 326 -17.45 0.36 8.16
N PHE A 327 -16.34 0.71 7.53
CA PHE A 327 -15.55 1.89 7.81
C PHE A 327 -15.71 2.92 6.67
N PRO A 328 -15.39 4.21 6.89
CA PRO A 328 -14.98 4.85 8.15
C PRO A 328 -16.09 4.80 9.23
N HIS A 329 -15.71 4.61 10.49
CA HIS A 329 -16.65 4.58 11.61
C HIS A 329 -15.93 4.86 12.93
N GLY A 330 -16.43 5.79 13.74
CA GLY A 330 -15.91 6.02 15.08
C GLY A 330 -14.41 6.35 15.05
N PRO A 331 -13.52 5.56 15.69
CA PRO A 331 -12.09 5.85 15.66
C PRO A 331 -11.39 5.53 14.33
N TRP A 332 -12.04 4.78 13.41
CA TRP A 332 -11.47 4.34 12.13
C TRP A 332 -11.73 5.40 11.04
N PRO A 333 -10.71 6.10 10.54
CA PRO A 333 -10.90 7.25 9.65
C PRO A 333 -10.81 6.93 8.15
N SER A 334 -10.43 5.70 7.79
CA SER A 334 -10.41 5.18 6.42
C SER A 334 -11.29 3.93 6.36
N ASP A 335 -11.79 3.58 5.18
CA ASP A 335 -12.37 2.28 4.91
C ASP A 335 -11.33 1.16 4.81
N HIS A 336 -10.05 1.54 4.69
CA HIS A 336 -8.91 0.64 4.79
C HIS A 336 -8.31 0.60 6.20
N ILE A 337 -7.54 -0.45 6.47
CA ILE A 337 -6.78 -0.66 7.69
C ILE A 337 -5.29 -0.61 7.37
N ALA A 338 -4.57 0.19 8.15
CA ALA A 338 -3.11 0.26 8.03
C ALA A 338 -2.47 -1.12 8.28
N LEU A 339 -1.60 -1.53 7.35
CA LEU A 339 -0.65 -2.61 7.59
C LEU A 339 0.55 -2.01 8.32
N VAL A 340 0.91 -2.58 9.46
CA VAL A 340 2.03 -2.14 10.30
C VAL A 340 2.93 -3.32 10.59
N ALA A 341 4.17 -3.28 10.15
CA ALA A 341 5.13 -4.38 10.31
C ALA A 341 6.48 -3.86 10.79
N ASP A 342 7.05 -4.56 11.76
CA ASP A 342 8.42 -4.37 12.20
C ASP A 342 9.30 -5.34 11.40
N LEU A 343 10.21 -4.80 10.60
CA LEU A 343 11.04 -5.54 9.66
C LEU A 343 12.51 -5.47 10.05
N GLU A 344 13.26 -6.46 9.61
CA GLU A 344 14.71 -6.50 9.76
C GLU A 344 15.36 -6.52 8.38
N ILE A 345 16.09 -5.45 8.09
CA ILE A 345 16.80 -5.23 6.83
C ILE A 345 18.22 -5.78 7.00
N PRO A 346 18.66 -6.76 6.20
CA PRO A 346 20.01 -7.30 6.30
C PRO A 346 21.04 -6.25 5.90
N PHE A 347 22.19 -6.27 6.56
CA PHE A 347 23.34 -5.50 6.09
C PHE A 347 23.84 -6.05 4.75
N LEU A 348 24.29 -5.16 3.88
CA LEU A 348 24.78 -5.47 2.55
C LEU A 348 26.03 -6.35 2.64
N SER A 349 26.03 -7.46 1.89
CA SER A 349 27.14 -8.43 1.88
C SER A 349 28.47 -7.86 1.35
N LYS A 350 28.40 -6.77 0.57
CA LYS A 350 29.54 -5.98 0.12
C LYS A 350 29.27 -4.52 0.48
N PRO A 351 30.15 -3.85 1.24
CA PRO A 351 29.96 -2.45 1.56
C PRO A 351 29.98 -1.61 0.29
N MET A 352 29.11 -0.61 0.22
CA MET A 352 29.05 0.31 -0.92
C MET A 352 30.43 0.94 -1.15
N GLN A 353 30.91 0.90 -2.40
CA GLN A 353 32.09 1.68 -2.77
C GLN A 353 31.73 3.17 -2.65
N LYS A 354 32.47 3.91 -1.84
CA LYS A 354 32.34 5.37 -1.76
C LYS A 354 32.70 5.93 -3.13
N SER A 355 31.72 6.54 -3.81
CA SER A 355 31.94 7.35 -5.02
C SER A 355 32.80 8.56 -4.71
#